data_AF-A0A0N7BVG8-F1
#
_entry.id   AF-A0A0N7BVG8-F1
#
_cell.length_a   1.000
_cell.length_b   1.000
_cell.length_c   1.000
_cell.angle_alpha   90.00
_cell.angle_beta   90.00
_cell.angle_gamma   90.00
#
_symmetry.space_group_name_H-M   'P 1'
#
loop_
_entity.id
_entity.type
_entity.pdbx_description
1 polymer ?
#
loop_
_entity_poly.entity_id
_entity_poly.type
_entity_poly.pdbx_seq_one_letter_code
_entity_poly.pdbx_strand_id
1 'polypeptide(L)'
;MVAENRRKQQELFKNIIGILEVYRQVEYENLLKEESILFHEILNYKVGVWINLNYENKFKDDLRDNCNKLVTLVASALECNDTTKQINYINSDNKNRLEIWNLIDKYIEEEEKIIKSMLIGKK
;
A
#
# COMPACT_ATOMS: atom_id res chain seq x y z
N MET A 1 10.52 20.08 -8.78
CA MET A 1 10.81 19.48 -7.46
C MET A 1 9.53 19.27 -6.66
N VAL A 2 8.86 20.32 -6.17
CA VAL A 2 7.61 20.16 -5.37
C VAL A 2 6.48 19.50 -6.17
N ALA A 3 6.25 19.90 -7.42
CA ALA A 3 5.22 19.29 -8.27
C ALA A 3 5.48 17.80 -8.55
N GLU A 4 6.74 17.42 -8.75
CA GLU A 4 7.14 16.02 -8.98
C GLU A 4 6.97 15.18 -7.72
N ASN A 5 7.31 15.70 -6.53
CA ASN A 5 7.06 15.01 -5.27
C ASN A 5 5.56 14.81 -5.03
N ARG A 6 4.73 15.81 -5.31
CA ARG A 6 3.26 15.69 -5.24
C ARG A 6 2.72 14.63 -6.20
N ARG A 7 3.24 14.58 -7.44
CA ARG A 7 2.88 13.55 -8.41
C ARG A 7 3.24 12.15 -7.92
N LYS A 8 4.47 11.96 -7.42
CA LYS A 8 4.90 10.67 -6.83
C LYS A 8 4.06 10.27 -5.63
N GLN A 9 3.71 11.22 -4.76
CA GLN A 9 2.85 10.98 -3.61
C GLN A 9 1.44 10.54 -4.03
N GLN A 10 0.86 11.16 -5.05
CA GLN A 10 -0.44 10.74 -5.61
C GLN A 10 -0.38 9.32 -6.17
N GLU A 11 0.66 9.00 -6.95
CA GLU A 11 0.86 7.65 -7.48
C GLU A 11 1.10 6.63 -6.35
N LEU A 12 1.89 6.97 -5.33
CA LEU A 12 2.09 6.13 -4.15
C LEU A 12 0.76 5.75 -3.50
N PHE A 13 -0.08 6.75 -3.17
CA PHE A 13 -1.34 6.48 -2.48
C PHE A 13 -2.36 5.78 -3.37
N LYS A 14 -2.37 6.04 -4.67
CA LYS A 14 -3.17 5.27 -5.63
C LYS A 14 -2.82 3.79 -5.57
N ASN A 15 -1.54 3.44 -5.52
CA ASN A 15 -1.10 2.05 -5.41
C ASN A 15 -1.45 1.44 -4.05
N ILE A 16 -1.27 2.16 -2.94
CA ILE A 16 -1.63 1.67 -1.60
C ILE A 16 -3.14 1.43 -1.47
N ILE A 17 -3.95 2.36 -1.95
CA ILE A 17 -5.42 2.21 -1.99
C ILE A 17 -5.80 1.01 -2.87
N GLY A 18 -5.13 0.82 -4.00
CA GLY A 18 -5.29 -0.37 -4.85
C GLY A 18 -5.07 -1.67 -4.09
N ILE A 19 -3.99 -1.77 -3.30
CA ILE A 19 -3.71 -2.95 -2.45
C ILE A 19 -4.84 -3.17 -1.43
N LEU A 20 -5.26 -2.11 -0.74
CA LEU A 20 -6.31 -2.18 0.29
C LEU A 20 -7.68 -2.57 -0.31
N GLU A 21 -7.96 -2.11 -1.52
CA GLU A 21 -9.20 -2.45 -2.24
C GLU A 21 -9.21 -3.91 -2.68
N VAL A 22 -8.10 -4.44 -3.21
CA VAL A 22 -8.01 -5.87 -3.55
C VAL A 22 -8.13 -6.70 -2.27
N TYR A 23 -7.42 -6.35 -1.19
CA TYR A 23 -7.58 -7.02 0.11
C TYR A 23 -9.04 -7.08 0.54
N ARG A 24 -9.77 -5.95 0.45
CA ARG A 24 -11.18 -5.87 0.79
C ARG A 24 -12.04 -6.81 -0.07
N GLN A 25 -11.78 -6.89 -1.37
CA GLN A 25 -12.52 -7.78 -2.26
C GLN A 25 -12.32 -9.24 -1.87
N VAL A 26 -11.10 -9.65 -1.55
CA VAL A 26 -10.83 -11.03 -1.12
C VAL A 26 -11.44 -11.29 0.27
N GLU A 27 -11.37 -10.34 1.20
CA GLU A 27 -11.95 -10.45 2.55
C GLU A 27 -13.47 -10.69 2.55
N TYR A 28 -14.19 -10.00 1.66
CA TYR A 28 -15.63 -10.12 1.56
C TYR A 28 -16.10 -11.10 0.48
N GLU A 29 -15.19 -11.88 -0.11
CA GLU A 29 -15.47 -12.81 -1.23
C GLU A 29 -16.26 -12.12 -2.38
N ASN A 30 -16.03 -10.82 -2.57
CA ASN A 30 -16.75 -9.98 -3.52
C ASN A 30 -15.79 -9.52 -4.61
N LEU A 31 -15.24 -10.49 -5.34
CA LEU A 31 -14.27 -10.25 -6.40
C LEU A 31 -14.95 -9.58 -7.60
N LEU A 32 -14.47 -8.39 -7.97
CA LEU A 32 -15.00 -7.66 -9.14
C LEU A 32 -14.37 -8.12 -10.46
N LYS A 33 -13.31 -8.91 -10.37
CA LYS A 33 -12.52 -9.43 -11.49
C LYS A 33 -12.07 -10.85 -11.16
N GLU A 34 -11.57 -11.56 -12.16
CA GLU A 34 -10.94 -12.87 -11.96
C GLU A 34 -9.75 -12.80 -11.01
N GLU A 35 -9.55 -13.85 -10.21
CA GLU A 35 -8.45 -13.94 -9.23
C GLU A 35 -7.07 -13.74 -9.88
N SER A 36 -6.87 -14.29 -11.08
CA SER A 36 -5.63 -14.12 -11.86
C SER A 36 -5.35 -12.66 -12.19
N ILE A 37 -6.39 -11.89 -12.53
CA ILE A 37 -6.27 -10.46 -12.83
C ILE A 37 -5.93 -9.69 -11.54
N LEU A 38 -6.64 -9.98 -10.45
CA LEU A 38 -6.38 -9.34 -9.15
C LEU A 38 -4.97 -9.66 -8.62
N PHE A 39 -4.48 -10.87 -8.87
CA PHE A 39 -3.12 -11.28 -8.53
C PHE A 39 -2.07 -10.46 -9.28
N HIS A 40 -2.23 -10.26 -10.59
CA HIS A 40 -1.32 -9.39 -11.34
C HIS A 40 -1.44 -7.92 -10.93
N GLU A 41 -2.65 -7.43 -10.66
CA GLU A 41 -2.87 -6.07 -10.18
C GLU A 41 -2.16 -5.80 -8.86
N ILE A 42 -2.26 -6.71 -7.88
CA ILE A 42 -1.63 -6.49 -6.58
C ILE A 42 -0.10 -6.50 -6.65
N LEU A 43 0.49 -7.32 -7.54
CA LEU A 43 1.93 -7.29 -7.80
C LEU A 43 2.36 -5.97 -8.46
N ASN A 44 1.55 -5.44 -9.38
CA ASN A 44 1.82 -4.13 -9.98
C ASN A 44 1.72 -3.00 -8.96
N TYR A 45 0.71 -3.01 -8.08
CA TYR A 45 0.60 -2.02 -7.02
C TYR A 45 1.80 -2.07 -6.06
N LYS A 46 2.28 -3.27 -5.70
CA LYS A 46 3.51 -3.42 -4.88
C LYS A 46 4.71 -2.71 -5.52
N VAL A 47 4.94 -2.92 -6.81
CA VAL A 47 6.01 -2.22 -7.55
C VAL A 47 5.78 -0.71 -7.52
N GLY A 48 4.55 -0.27 -7.76
CA GLY A 48 4.14 1.13 -7.71
C GLY A 48 4.39 1.80 -6.36
N VAL A 49 4.19 1.09 -5.24
CA VAL A 49 4.58 1.57 -3.91
C VAL A 49 6.08 1.77 -3.83
N TRP A 50 6.88 0.77 -4.21
CA TRP A 50 8.33 0.81 -4.04
C TRP A 50 9.01 1.95 -4.78
N ILE A 51 8.56 2.23 -6.02
CA ILE A 51 9.19 3.26 -6.86
C ILE A 51 8.79 4.69 -6.47
N ASN A 52 7.66 4.86 -5.79
CA ASN A 52 7.09 6.18 -5.49
C ASN A 52 7.29 6.62 -4.04
N LEU A 53 7.86 5.77 -3.18
CA LEU A 53 8.27 6.16 -1.83
C LEU A 53 9.36 7.25 -1.87
N ASN A 54 9.22 8.22 -0.97
CA ASN A 54 10.21 9.26 -0.75
C ASN A 54 11.28 8.73 0.20
N TYR A 55 12.53 8.72 -0.26
CA TYR A 55 13.66 8.21 0.52
C TYR A 55 14.00 9.06 1.75
N GLU A 56 13.57 10.32 1.77
CA GLU A 56 13.76 11.23 2.91
C GLU A 56 12.69 11.02 4.00
N ASN A 57 11.59 10.34 3.68
CA ASN A 57 10.53 10.09 4.64
C ASN A 57 10.94 8.96 5.60
N LYS A 58 10.99 9.27 6.89
CA LYS A 58 11.40 8.29 7.92
C LYS A 58 10.45 7.09 8.06
N PHE A 59 9.20 7.22 7.60
CA PHE A 59 8.21 6.15 7.67
C PHE A 59 8.17 5.28 6.41
N LYS A 60 9.05 5.54 5.42
CA LYS A 60 9.01 4.84 4.13
C LYS A 60 9.17 3.32 4.28
N ASP A 61 10.05 2.87 5.16
CA ASP A 61 10.42 1.46 5.28
C ASP A 61 9.29 0.70 6.00
N ASP A 62 8.75 1.28 7.07
CA ASP A 62 7.57 0.75 7.75
C ASP A 62 6.36 0.64 6.81
N LEU A 63 6.09 1.70 6.04
CA LEU A 63 4.98 1.70 5.08
C LEU A 63 5.19 0.64 4.00
N ARG A 64 6.41 0.54 3.47
CA ARG A 64 6.79 -0.48 2.48
C ARG A 64 6.57 -1.90 3.01
N ASP A 65 7.02 -2.16 4.22
CA ASP A 65 6.99 -3.50 4.82
C ASP A 65 5.56 -3.94 5.13
N ASN A 66 4.72 -3.04 5.65
CA ASN A 66 3.32 -3.35 5.92
C ASN A 66 2.53 -3.56 4.61
N CYS A 67 2.74 -2.72 3.59
CA CYS A 67 2.18 -2.95 2.26
C CYS A 67 2.66 -4.28 1.64
N ASN A 68 3.94 -4.63 1.79
CA ASN A 68 4.50 -5.89 1.28
C ASN A 68 3.89 -7.12 1.97
N LYS A 69 3.69 -7.06 3.29
CA LYS A 69 3.02 -8.12 4.05
C LYS A 69 1.60 -8.32 3.51
N LEU A 70 0.85 -7.23 3.35
CA LEU A 70 -0.52 -7.29 2.86
C LEU A 70 -0.60 -7.85 1.44
N VAL A 71 0.28 -7.40 0.54
CA VAL A 71 0.38 -7.94 -0.83
C VAL A 71 0.66 -9.44 -0.81
N THR A 72 1.61 -9.88 0.02
CA THR A 72 1.99 -11.30 0.10
C THR A 72 0.82 -12.16 0.57
N LEU A 73 0.07 -11.69 1.57
CA LEU A 73 -1.10 -12.38 2.09
C LEU A 73 -2.21 -12.48 1.05
N VAL A 74 -2.55 -11.37 0.41
CA VAL A 74 -3.61 -11.35 -0.61
C VAL A 74 -3.22 -12.17 -1.84
N ALA A 75 -1.97 -12.08 -2.30
CA ALA A 75 -1.47 -12.92 -3.38
C ALA A 75 -1.56 -14.41 -3.03
N SER A 76 -1.17 -14.79 -1.79
CA SER A 76 -1.29 -16.17 -1.31
C SER A 76 -2.74 -16.63 -1.24
N ALA A 77 -3.68 -15.76 -0.85
CA ALA A 77 -5.09 -16.08 -0.82
C ALA A 77 -5.66 -16.30 -2.23
N LEU A 78 -5.33 -15.42 -3.18
CA LEU A 78 -5.76 -15.51 -4.58
C LEU A 78 -5.22 -16.75 -5.31
N GLU A 79 -4.06 -17.28 -4.90
CA GLU A 79 -3.51 -18.53 -5.45
C GLU A 79 -3.99 -19.80 -4.72
N CYS A 80 -4.69 -19.64 -3.59
CA CYS A 80 -5.07 -20.77 -2.75
C CYS A 80 -6.40 -21.36 -3.22
N ASN A 81 -6.40 -22.63 -3.65
CA ASN A 81 -7.63 -23.33 -4.05
C ASN A 81 -8.47 -23.84 -2.85
N ASP A 82 -8.08 -23.53 -1.61
CA ASP A 82 -8.73 -23.99 -0.38
C ASP A 82 -9.31 -22.79 0.39
N THR A 83 -10.63 -22.64 0.30
CA THR A 83 -11.38 -21.52 0.90
C THR A 83 -11.17 -21.41 2.42
N THR A 84 -10.94 -22.52 3.13
CA THR A 84 -10.70 -22.49 4.58
C THR A 84 -9.33 -21.88 4.90
N LYS A 85 -8.33 -22.14 4.06
CA LYS A 85 -7.01 -21.53 4.19
C LYS A 85 -7.02 -20.06 3.76
N GLN A 86 -7.75 -19.71 2.71
CA GLN A 86 -7.95 -18.31 2.30
C GLN A 86 -8.49 -17.45 3.45
N ILE A 87 -9.56 -17.90 4.11
CA ILE A 87 -10.17 -17.20 5.25
C ILE A 87 -9.18 -17.04 6.40
N ASN A 88 -8.34 -18.03 6.68
CA ASN A 88 -7.31 -17.95 7.72
C ASN A 88 -6.20 -16.95 7.38
N TYR A 89 -5.80 -16.82 6.12
CA TYR A 89 -4.84 -15.79 5.70
C TYR A 89 -5.38 -14.39 5.97
N ILE A 90 -6.65 -14.15 5.64
CA ILE A 90 -7.23 -12.81 5.68
C ILE A 90 -7.65 -12.40 7.09
N ASN A 91 -8.33 -13.28 7.84
CA ASN A 91 -8.81 -12.97 9.18
C ASN A 91 -7.68 -12.69 10.19
N SER A 92 -6.46 -13.16 9.91
CA SER A 92 -5.31 -12.96 10.78
C SER A 92 -4.74 -11.53 10.74
N ASP A 93 -5.10 -10.70 9.74
CA ASP A 93 -4.31 -9.52 9.40
C ASP A 93 -5.02 -8.15 9.52
N ASN A 94 -6.17 -8.11 10.21
CA ASN A 94 -6.88 -6.87 10.53
C ASN A 94 -5.97 -5.79 11.15
N LYS A 95 -4.95 -6.21 11.91
CA LYS A 95 -3.97 -5.33 12.54
C LYS A 95 -3.05 -4.64 11.52
N ASN A 96 -2.60 -5.33 10.49
CA ASN A 96 -1.71 -4.77 9.48
C ASN A 96 -2.44 -3.75 8.59
N ARG A 97 -3.70 -4.03 8.23
CA ARG A 97 -4.55 -3.06 7.53
C ARG A 97 -4.66 -1.74 8.30
N LEU A 98 -4.95 -1.80 9.59
CA LEU A 98 -5.02 -0.61 10.45
C LEU A 98 -3.65 0.10 10.55
N GLU A 99 -2.57 -0.66 10.62
CA GLU A 99 -1.22 -0.09 10.67
C GLU A 99 -0.87 0.65 9.36
N ILE A 100 -1.26 0.12 8.20
CA ILE A 100 -1.08 0.82 6.92
C ILE A 100 -1.81 2.17 6.93
N TRP A 101 -3.06 2.22 7.41
CA TRP A 101 -3.79 3.50 7.54
C TRP A 101 -3.07 4.49 8.44
N ASN A 102 -2.63 4.06 9.63
CA ASN A 102 -1.87 4.90 10.54
C ASN A 102 -0.55 5.40 9.93
N LEU A 103 0.13 4.54 9.14
CA LEU A 103 1.38 4.88 8.47
C LEU A 103 1.16 5.87 7.33
N ILE A 104 0.04 5.80 6.60
CA ILE A 104 -0.32 6.80 5.58
C ILE A 104 -0.38 8.19 6.21
N ASP A 105 -1.11 8.34 7.33
CA ASP A 105 -1.25 9.64 8.00
C ASP A 105 0.11 10.18 8.46
N LYS A 106 0.91 9.35 9.14
CA LYS A 106 2.28 9.69 9.58
C LYS A 106 3.18 10.06 8.40
N TYR A 107 3.07 9.33 7.29
CA TYR A 107 3.85 9.57 6.09
C TYR A 107 3.49 10.92 5.45
N ILE A 108 2.19 11.25 5.34
CA ILE A 108 1.72 12.55 4.82
C ILE A 108 2.24 13.71 5.67
N GLU A 109 2.13 13.60 7.00
CA GLU A 109 2.63 14.63 7.90
C GLU A 109 4.13 14.87 7.75
N GLU A 110 4.91 13.81 7.54
CA GLU A 110 6.35 13.91 7.33
C GLU A 110 6.69 14.51 5.95
N GLU A 111 5.97 14.14 4.89
CA GLU A 111 6.12 14.77 3.56
C GLU A 111 5.90 16.28 3.63
N GLU A 112 4.88 16.73 4.35
CA GLU A 112 4.59 18.15 4.52
C GLU A 112 5.71 18.88 5.28
N LYS A 113 6.35 18.25 6.27
CA LYS A 113 7.51 18.80 6.96
C LYS A 113 8.71 18.92 6.01
N ILE A 114 8.98 17.89 5.22
CA ILE A 114 10.06 17.86 4.23
C ILE A 114 9.84 18.99 3.21
N ILE A 115 8.65 19.10 2.62
CA ILE A 115 8.31 20.15 1.65
C ILE A 115 8.49 21.55 2.26
N LYS A 116 8.01 21.79 3.50
CA LYS A 116 8.18 23.07 4.18
C LYS A 116 9.66 23.42 4.37
N SER A 117 10.49 22.46 4.79
CA SER A 117 11.92 22.68 4.98
C SER A 117 12.64 23.08 3.68
N MET A 118 12.27 22.44 2.56
CA MET A 118 12.80 22.76 1.22
C MET A 118 12.42 24.16 0.73
N LEU A 119 11.27 24.68 1.16
CA LEU A 119 10.80 26.02 0.80
C LEU A 119 11.46 27.11 1.64
N ILE A 120 11.77 26.83 2.92
CA ILE A 120 12.44 27.76 3.82
C ILE A 120 13.92 27.91 3.44
N GLY A 121 14.62 26.82 3.10
CA GLY A 121 16.03 26.85 2.67
C GLY A 121 16.28 27.49 1.30
N LYS A 122 15.26 28.02 0.63
CA LYS A 122 15.34 28.75 -0.65
C LYS A 122 15.18 30.26 -0.50
N LYS A 123 15.07 30.79 0.73
CA LYS A 123 15.04 32.23 1.02
C LYS A 123 16.42 32.77 1.34
#